data_AF-A0A9D6QJ19-F1
#
_entry.id   AF-A0A9D6QJ19-F1
#
_cell.length_a   1.000
_cell.length_b   1.000
_cell.length_c   1.000
_cell.angle_alpha   90.00
_cell.angle_beta   90.00
_cell.angle_gamma   90.00
#
_symmetry.space_group_name_H-M   'P 1'
#
loop_
_entity.id
_entity.type
_entity.pdbx_description
1 polymer ?
#
loop_
_entity_poly.entity_id
_entity_poly.type
_entity_poly.pdbx_seq_one_letter_code
_entity_poly.pdbx_strand_id
1 'polypeptide(L)' 'MLLDKIRKLSQQYAPEVIGWRRHLHSNPELSYKEFNTAKLVAERLKNFGLNPVEGVAGTGVVVVIEGKSPRKK' A
#
# COMPACT_ATOMS: atom_id res chain seq x y z
N MET A 1 2.61 0.97 -25.16
CA MET A 1 1.64 -0.07 -24.74
C MET A 1 1.45 -0.02 -23.21
N LEU A 2 0.52 -0.80 -22.64
CA LEU A 2 0.29 -0.83 -21.19
C LEU A 2 1.57 -1.14 -20.40
N LEU A 3 2.38 -2.08 -20.89
CA LEU A 3 3.65 -2.47 -20.28
C LEU A 3 4.63 -1.29 -20.15
N ASP A 4 4.77 -0.48 -21.20
CA ASP A 4 5.66 0.68 -21.18
C ASP A 4 5.19 1.74 -20.17
N LYS A 5 3.87 1.92 -20.07
CA LYS A 5 3.27 2.81 -19.07
C LYS A 5 3.57 2.34 -17.65
N ILE A 6 3.43 1.03 -17.38
CA ILE A 6 3.76 0.44 -16.07
C ILE A 6 5.24 0.64 -15.76
N ARG A 7 6.15 0.34 -16.71
CA ARG A 7 7.60 0.53 -16.52
C ARG A 7 7.94 1.98 -16.21
N LYS A 8 7.38 2.93 -16.96
CA LYS A 8 7.58 4.37 -16.74
C LYS A 8 7.10 4.81 -15.36
N LEU A 9 5.89 4.42 -14.96
CA LEU A 9 5.35 4.75 -13.64
C LEU A 9 6.16 4.09 -12.52
N SER A 10 6.57 2.84 -12.68
CA SER A 10 7.41 2.14 -11.70
C SER A 10 8.74 2.85 -11.48
N GLN A 11 9.38 3.34 -12.54
CA GLN A 11 10.62 4.13 -12.42
C GLN A 11 10.36 5.47 -11.74
N GLN A 12 9.26 6.14 -12.09
CA GLN A 12 8.86 7.42 -11.51
C GLN A 12 8.63 7.32 -9.99
N TYR A 13 7.98 6.26 -9.51
CA TYR A 13 7.67 6.08 -8.09
C TYR A 13 8.76 5.37 -7.28
N ALA A 14 9.82 4.86 -7.93
CA ALA A 14 10.89 4.12 -7.25
C ALA A 14 11.56 4.90 -6.09
N PRO A 15 11.85 6.22 -6.19
CA PRO A 15 12.43 6.97 -5.08
C PRO A 15 11.54 6.98 -3.83
N GLU A 16 10.22 7.09 -4.01
CA GLU A 16 9.25 7.10 -2.91
C GLU A 16 9.19 5.73 -2.24
N VAL A 17 9.11 4.65 -3.02
CA VAL A 17 9.09 3.27 -2.51
C VAL A 17 10.38 2.94 -1.74
N ILE A 18 11.53 3.41 -2.23
CA ILE A 18 12.82 3.29 -1.51
C ILE A 18 12.76 4.04 -0.17
N GLY A 19 12.12 5.20 -0.13
CA GLY A 19 11.86 5.96 1.09
C GLY A 19 11.04 5.17 2.10
N TRP A 20 9.94 4.53 1.66
CA TRP A 20 9.13 3.67 2.53
C TRP A 20 9.95 2.50 3.08
N ARG A 21 10.75 1.82 2.23
CA ARG A 21 11.64 0.73 2.66
C ARG A 21 12.62 1.19 3.73
N ARG A 22 13.25 2.36 3.56
CA ARG A 22 14.19 2.91 4.56
C ARG A 22 13.48 3.20 5.88
N HIS A 23 12.30 3.82 5.84
CA HIS A 23 11.52 4.11 7.04
C HIS A 23 11.14 2.83 7.80
N LEU A 24 10.57 1.84 7.10
CA LEU A 24 10.19 0.56 7.70
C LEU A 24 11.39 -0.20 8.27
N HIS A 25 12.52 -0.18 7.56
CA HIS A 25 13.74 -0.85 8.02
C HIS A 25 14.36 -0.17 9.25
N SER A 26 14.25 1.16 9.37
CA SER A 26 14.70 1.89 10.54
C SER A 26 13.74 1.80 11.74
N ASN A 27 12.48 1.36 11.53
CA ASN A 27 11.44 1.30 12.56
C ASN A 27 10.76 -0.09 12.54
N PRO A 28 11.49 -1.19 12.83
CA PRO A 28 10.89 -2.51 12.84
C PRO A 28 9.94 -2.68 14.03
N GLU A 29 8.84 -3.39 13.80
CA GLU A 29 7.92 -3.83 14.85
C GLU A 29 7.88 -5.36 14.92
N LEU A 30 7.55 -5.88 16.11
CA LEU A 30 7.47 -7.32 16.34
C LEU A 30 6.18 -7.90 15.78
N SER A 31 6.19 -9.23 15.56
CA SER A 31 4.99 -9.99 15.23
C SER A 31 3.83 -9.68 16.17
N TYR A 32 2.66 -9.40 15.61
CA TYR A 32 1.40 -9.04 16.31
C TYR A 32 1.42 -7.67 17.02
N LYS A 33 2.44 -6.85 16.78
CA LYS A 33 2.60 -5.52 17.38
C LYS A 33 2.93 -4.43 16.35
N GLU A 34 2.63 -4.69 15.07
CA GLU A 34 2.94 -3.83 13.93
C GLU A 34 1.96 -2.64 13.79
N PHE A 35 1.68 -1.95 14.90
CA PHE A 35 0.66 -0.89 14.94
C PHE A 35 1.04 0.33 14.11
N ASN A 36 2.30 0.77 14.19
CA ASN A 36 2.76 1.92 13.41
C ASN A 36 2.92 1.58 11.93
N THR A 37 3.35 0.35 11.63
CA THR A 37 3.48 -0.19 10.28
C THR A 37 2.11 -0.29 9.62
N ALA A 38 1.10 -0.86 10.30
CA ALA A 38 -0.27 -0.94 9.82
C ALA A 38 -0.85 0.45 9.55
N LYS A 39 -0.65 1.39 10.47
CA LYS A 39 -1.07 2.79 10.32
C LYS A 39 -0.43 3.45 9.09
N LEU A 40 0.88 3.29 8.90
CA LEU A 40 1.59 3.82 7.74
C LEU A 40 1.00 3.29 6.42
N VAL A 41 0.73 1.99 6.34
CA VAL A 41 0.12 1.37 5.15
C VAL A 41 -1.27 1.94 4.90
N ALA A 42 -2.11 2.02 5.92
CA ALA A 42 -3.46 2.56 5.81
C ALA A 42 -3.49 4.03 5.37
N GLU A 43 -2.61 4.88 5.93
CA GLU A 43 -2.46 6.27 5.53
C GLU A 43 -2.03 6.41 4.06
N ARG A 44 -1.09 5.58 3.59
CA ARG A 44 -0.69 5.58 2.17
C ARG A 44 -1.83 5.18 1.25
N LEU A 45 -2.59 4.14 1.60
CA LEU A 45 -3.75 3.71 0.83
C LEU A 45 -4.83 4.80 0.77
N LYS A 46 -5.10 5.50 1.88
CA LYS A 46 -6.00 6.66 1.91
C LYS A 46 -5.51 7.80 1.01
N ASN A 47 -4.21 8.09 1.03
CA ASN A 47 -3.61 9.12 0.16
C ASN A 47 -3.70 8.77 -1.34
N PHE A 48 -3.83 7.49 -1.68
CA PHE A 48 -4.09 7.04 -3.05
C PHE A 48 -5.58 7.12 -3.44
N GLY A 49 -6.44 7.62 -2.56
CA GLY A 49 -7.88 7.72 -2.78
C GLY A 49 -8.62 6.40 -2.58
N LEU A 50 -8.02 5.44 -1.85
CA LEU A 50 -8.65 4.17 -1.52
C LEU A 50 -9.25 4.20 -0.11
N ASN A 51 -10.14 3.25 0.16
CA ASN A 51 -10.83 3.11 1.45
C ASN A 51 -10.40 1.80 2.15
N PRO A 52 -9.25 1.78 2.84
CA PRO A 52 -8.80 0.59 3.56
C PRO A 52 -9.66 0.32 4.80
N VAL A 53 -9.90 -0.96 5.08
CA VAL A 53 -10.39 -1.48 6.36
C VAL A 53 -9.18 -1.81 7.22
N GLU A 54 -9.08 -1.15 8.36
CA GLU A 54 -8.00 -1.33 9.34
C GLU A 54 -8.46 -2.24 10.50
N GLY A 55 -7.52 -2.80 11.26
CA GLY A 55 -7.82 -3.59 12.46
C GLY A 55 -8.24 -5.03 12.18
N VAL A 56 -8.07 -5.53 10.97
CA VAL A 56 -8.44 -6.90 10.60
C VAL A 56 -7.51 -7.87 11.31
N ALA A 57 -8.07 -8.69 12.21
CA ALA A 57 -7.29 -9.62 13.04
C ALA A 57 -6.14 -8.94 13.82
N GLY A 58 -6.34 -7.71 14.28
CA GLY A 58 -5.33 -6.94 15.04
C GLY A 58 -4.69 -5.86 14.19
N THR A 59 -3.59 -6.16 13.50
CA THR A 59 -2.82 -5.19 12.69
C THR A 59 -3.08 -5.29 11.19
N GLY A 60 -4.01 -6.14 10.74
CA GLY A 60 -4.31 -6.32 9.32
C GLY A 60 -4.99 -5.11 8.69
N VAL A 61 -4.59 -4.82 7.45
CA VAL A 61 -5.15 -3.77 6.60
C VAL A 61 -5.58 -4.39 5.27
N VAL A 62 -6.84 -4.20 4.89
CA VAL A 62 -7.42 -4.76 3.65
C VAL A 62 -8.03 -3.64 2.83
N VAL A 63 -7.81 -3.65 1.51
CA VAL A 63 -8.39 -2.66 0.60
C VAL A 63 -8.78 -3.31 -0.72
N VAL A 64 -9.88 -2.83 -1.32
CA VAL A 64 -10.33 -3.25 -2.65
C VAL A 64 -10.02 -2.15 -3.65
N ILE A 65 -9.39 -2.51 -4.76
CA ILE A 65 -9.21 -1.64 -5.93
C ILE A 65 -10.21 -2.09 -6.99
N GLU A 66 -11.26 -1.31 -7.19
CA GLU A 66 -12.33 -1.66 -8.14
C GLU A 66 -11.91 -1.38 -9.59
N GLY A 67 -12.08 -2.38 -10.45
CA GLY A 67 -11.91 -2.22 -11.89
C GLY A 67 -13.09 -1.48 -12.53
N LYS A 68 -12.90 -0.98 -13.77
CA LYS A 68 -13.92 -0.22 -14.51
C LYS A 68 -15.16 -1.03 -14.95
N SER A 69 -15.16 -2.35 -14.78
CA SER A 69 -16.28 -3.22 -15.16
C SER A 69 -16.45 -4.34 -14.15
N PRO A 70 -16.92 -4.04 -12.92
CA PRO A 70 -16.95 -5.00 -11.81
C PRO A 70 -17.91 -6.18 -12.03
N ARG A 71 -18.72 -6.16 -13.09
CA ARG A 71 -19.75 -7.18 -13.40
C ARG A 71 -19.54 -7.92 -14.73
N LYS A 72 -18.51 -7.58 -15.51
CA LYS A 72 -18.18 -8.37 -16.71
C LYS A 72 -17.38 -9.59 -16.28
N LYS A 73 -17.97 -10.77 -16.47
CA LYS A 73 -17.27 -12.07 -16.41
C LYS A 73 -16.32 -12.20 -17.59
#